data_AF-A0A9D5IKU0-F1
#
_entry.id   AF-A0A9D5IKU0-F1
#
_cell.length_a   1.000
_cell.length_b   1.000
_cell.length_c   1.000
_cell.angle_alpha   90.00
_cell.angle_beta   90.00
_cell.angle_gamma   90.00
#
_symmetry.space_group_name_H-M   'P 1'
#
loop_
_entity.id
_entity.type
_entity.pdbx_description
1 polymer ?
#
loop_
_entity_poly.entity_id
_entity_poly.type
_entity_poly.pdbx_seq_one_letter_code
_entity_poly.pdbx_strand_id
1 'polypeptide(L)'
;MLIASLILSGILLLAVNVAARYAENPVGVAVGWAISTFVLFGSGMCMVVFPPVLIQAGILTVGVLVAASFGNGVKAIRPLSILSVLIAYGILCLSFEKDRREQERLLTAYPMESLEERLPYQPQASAGNSSVRLDRLESLIDDDRSYRTHALQRLHDGTVTRFVDRAGFGVGRMVRVPGVPAETSVKPEPREDSPQQPDYFRPTLPDPTRWPTRPTSSALDGLHEKGILDFVNPRGFGYVKDRRHVAGFQSHGFTRVPDSAGEWKVASLDLVGLLRHDEPRVYVSAKLPRMDELREAPTRPLDPFETTALTALRGGADMHTTDGSDGIRFVGAIRSARQCVDCHGGDRGALLGAFSYRLVPGR
;
A
#
# COMPACT_ATOMS: atom_id res chain seq x y z
N MET A 1 30.31 3.89 -11.42
CA MET A 1 29.62 3.09 -12.46
C MET A 1 29.59 3.81 -13.80
N LEU A 2 28.98 5.00 -13.97
CA LEU A 2 29.03 5.68 -15.28
C LEU A 2 30.47 5.86 -15.81
N ILE A 3 31.40 6.36 -14.99
CA ILE A 3 32.82 6.50 -15.36
C ILE A 3 33.44 5.14 -15.70
N ALA A 4 33.21 4.12 -14.88
CA ALA A 4 33.71 2.76 -15.13
C ALA A 4 33.12 2.16 -16.42
N SER A 5 31.83 2.36 -16.67
CA SER A 5 31.14 1.98 -17.90
C SER A 5 31.71 2.72 -19.09
N LEU A 6 31.97 4.03 -18.98
CA LEU A 6 32.59 4.83 -20.04
C LEU A 6 34.03 4.37 -20.32
N ILE A 7 34.80 4.04 -19.28
CA ILE A 7 36.14 3.46 -19.42
C ILE A 7 36.06 2.11 -20.13
N LEU A 8 35.17 1.21 -19.70
CA LEU A 8 34.98 -0.11 -20.31
C LEU A 8 34.49 0.00 -21.76
N SER A 9 33.52 0.88 -22.02
CA SER A 9 33.06 1.26 -23.37
C SER A 9 34.23 1.77 -24.21
N GLY A 10 35.09 2.62 -23.64
CA GLY A 10 36.29 3.16 -24.30
C GLY A 10 37.32 2.08 -24.62
N ILE A 11 37.56 1.14 -23.70
CA ILE A 11 38.45 -0.01 -23.90
C ILE A 11 37.90 -0.91 -25.01
N LEU A 12 36.60 -1.22 -24.99
CA LEU A 12 35.94 -1.99 -26.05
C LEU A 12 36.09 -1.30 -27.41
N LEU A 13 35.82 0.00 -27.47
CA LEU A 13 35.98 0.78 -28.70
C LEU A 13 37.42 0.78 -29.19
N LEU A 14 38.40 0.99 -28.30
CA LEU A 14 39.81 0.97 -28.64
C LEU A 14 40.21 -0.41 -29.19
N ALA A 15 39.84 -1.49 -28.51
CA ALA A 15 40.14 -2.86 -28.93
C ALA A 15 39.55 -3.17 -30.31
N VAL A 16 38.27 -2.84 -30.54
CA VAL A 16 37.60 -3.07 -31.83
C VAL A 16 38.22 -2.23 -32.94
N ASN A 17 38.54 -0.96 -32.70
CA ASN A 17 39.11 -0.08 -33.73
C ASN A 17 40.58 -0.41 -34.04
N VAL A 18 41.36 -0.86 -33.05
CA VAL A 18 42.72 -1.39 -33.24
C VAL A 18 42.65 -2.69 -34.05
N ALA A 19 41.78 -3.63 -33.66
CA ALA A 19 41.57 -4.87 -34.40
C ALA A 19 41.16 -4.60 -35.86
N ALA A 20 40.25 -3.65 -36.09
CA ALA A 20 39.80 -3.27 -37.42
C ALA A 20 40.91 -2.73 -38.32
N ARG A 21 41.98 -2.16 -37.73
CA ARG A 21 43.11 -1.59 -38.46
C ARG A 21 44.21 -2.60 -38.77
N TYR A 22 44.42 -3.58 -37.89
CA TYR A 22 45.62 -4.43 -37.94
C TYR A 22 45.36 -5.93 -38.12
N ALA A 23 44.13 -6.42 -37.94
CA ALA A 23 43.83 -7.83 -38.10
C ALA A 23 43.65 -8.23 -39.58
N GLU A 24 44.07 -9.44 -39.94
CA GLU A 24 43.82 -10.02 -41.27
C GLU A 24 42.31 -10.20 -41.54
N ASN A 25 41.54 -10.53 -40.50
CA ASN A 25 40.07 -10.59 -40.53
C ASN A 25 39.46 -9.58 -39.53
N PRO A 26 39.38 -8.29 -39.90
CA PRO A 26 38.94 -7.22 -38.99
C PRO A 26 37.50 -7.41 -38.49
N VAL A 27 36.62 -7.98 -39.32
CA VAL A 27 35.21 -8.24 -38.96
C VAL A 27 35.12 -9.34 -37.90
N GLY A 28 35.78 -10.48 -38.13
CA GLY A 28 35.77 -11.61 -37.19
C GLY A 28 36.34 -11.24 -35.82
N VAL A 29 37.44 -10.48 -35.79
CA VAL A 29 38.06 -10.04 -34.52
C VAL A 29 37.19 -9.02 -33.80
N ALA A 30 36.58 -8.05 -34.51
CA ALA A 30 35.65 -7.09 -33.91
C ALA A 30 34.44 -7.78 -33.24
N VAL A 31 33.82 -8.74 -33.93
CA VAL A 31 32.72 -9.54 -33.41
C VAL A 31 33.18 -10.39 -32.21
N GLY A 32 34.36 -11.00 -32.30
CA GLY A 32 34.94 -11.78 -31.20
C GLY A 32 35.12 -10.97 -29.91
N TRP A 33 35.61 -9.74 -30.00
CA TRP A 33 35.74 -8.84 -28.84
C TRP A 33 34.39 -8.45 -28.23
N ALA A 34 33.41 -8.13 -29.07
CA ALA A 34 32.08 -7.74 -28.60
C ALA A 34 31.35 -8.92 -27.93
N ILE A 35 31.43 -10.13 -28.51
CA ILE A 35 30.89 -11.36 -27.89
C ILE A 35 31.62 -11.68 -26.59
N SER A 36 32.96 -11.57 -26.54
CA SER A 36 33.73 -11.83 -25.33
C SER A 36 33.33 -10.87 -24.20
N THR A 37 33.11 -9.60 -24.54
CA THR A 37 32.59 -8.60 -23.60
C THR A 37 31.18 -8.97 -23.13
N PHE A 38 30.31 -9.39 -24.04
CA PHE A 38 28.97 -9.83 -23.69
C PHE A 38 28.97 -11.07 -22.79
N VAL A 39 29.86 -12.03 -23.00
CA VAL A 39 29.97 -13.23 -22.14
C VAL A 39 30.55 -12.88 -20.77
N LEU A 40 31.63 -12.08 -20.74
CA LEU A 40 32.30 -11.69 -19.50
C LEU A 40 31.37 -10.87 -18.60
N PHE A 41 30.69 -9.88 -19.18
CA PHE A 41 29.80 -8.97 -18.45
C PHE A 41 28.33 -9.44 -18.46
N GLY A 42 27.99 -10.48 -19.22
CA GLY A 42 26.66 -11.07 -19.26
C GLY A 42 26.37 -12.05 -18.13
N SER A 43 27.40 -12.42 -17.35
CA SER A 43 27.20 -13.15 -16.09
C SER A 43 26.37 -12.28 -15.12
N GLY A 44 25.40 -12.90 -14.42
CA GLY A 44 24.22 -12.21 -13.88
C GLY A 44 24.44 -10.96 -13.02
N MET A 45 25.55 -10.86 -12.26
CA MET A 45 25.86 -9.63 -11.51
C MET A 45 26.28 -8.46 -12.42
N CYS A 46 27.06 -8.72 -13.48
CA CYS A 46 27.59 -7.67 -14.34
C CYS A 46 26.52 -7.06 -15.25
N MET A 47 25.46 -7.81 -15.60
CA MET A 47 24.31 -7.29 -16.35
C MET A 47 23.61 -6.14 -15.62
N VAL A 48 23.52 -6.25 -14.29
CA VAL A 48 22.91 -5.22 -13.44
C VAL A 48 23.83 -4.00 -13.30
N VAL A 49 25.14 -4.18 -13.39
CA VAL A 49 26.11 -3.12 -13.09
C VAL A 49 26.51 -2.31 -14.33
N PHE A 50 26.59 -2.95 -15.52
CA PHE A 50 27.10 -2.32 -16.75
C PHE A 50 26.21 -2.49 -18.01
N PRO A 51 24.90 -2.21 -17.97
CA PRO A 51 24.04 -2.36 -19.14
C PRO A 51 24.42 -1.49 -20.35
N PRO A 52 24.96 -0.25 -20.26
CA PRO A 52 25.40 0.47 -21.45
C PRO A 52 26.43 -0.32 -22.26
N VAL A 53 27.37 -0.99 -21.58
CA VAL A 53 28.46 -1.75 -22.22
C VAL A 53 27.90 -2.95 -22.97
N LEU A 54 26.93 -3.66 -22.36
CA LEU A 54 26.26 -4.80 -23.00
C LEU A 54 25.40 -4.38 -24.20
N ILE A 55 24.61 -3.30 -24.05
CA ILE A 55 23.80 -2.74 -25.14
C ILE A 55 24.72 -2.27 -26.27
N GLN A 56 25.80 -1.57 -25.96
CA GLN A 56 26.81 -1.15 -26.93
C GLN A 56 27.41 -2.34 -27.66
N ALA A 57 27.88 -3.37 -26.94
CA ALA A 57 28.47 -4.57 -27.53
C ALA A 57 27.48 -5.29 -28.45
N GLY A 58 26.21 -5.40 -28.05
CA GLY A 58 25.14 -5.96 -28.87
C GLY A 58 24.90 -5.16 -30.16
N ILE A 59 24.71 -3.83 -30.06
CA ILE A 59 24.49 -2.95 -31.22
C ILE A 59 25.68 -3.01 -32.17
N LEU A 60 26.91 -2.96 -31.63
CA LEU A 60 28.13 -3.03 -32.42
C LEU A 60 28.26 -4.36 -33.16
N THR A 61 27.96 -5.48 -32.48
CA THR A 61 28.00 -6.83 -33.07
C THR A 61 27.03 -6.95 -34.25
N VAL A 62 25.77 -6.58 -34.03
CA VAL A 62 24.73 -6.63 -35.07
C VAL A 62 25.07 -5.69 -36.22
N GLY A 63 25.48 -4.45 -35.91
CA GLY A 63 25.82 -3.46 -36.92
C GLY A 63 26.99 -3.89 -37.82
N VAL A 64 28.05 -4.47 -37.23
CA VAL A 64 29.22 -4.95 -37.99
C VAL A 64 28.86 -6.15 -38.86
N LEU A 65 28.07 -7.10 -38.35
CA LEU A 65 27.61 -8.26 -39.13
C LEU A 65 26.75 -7.83 -40.33
N VAL A 66 25.82 -6.90 -40.12
CA VAL A 66 24.99 -6.34 -41.20
C VAL A 66 25.85 -5.59 -42.21
N ALA A 67 26.79 -4.74 -41.78
CA ALA A 67 27.68 -4.04 -42.71
C ALA A 67 28.57 -5.00 -43.52
N ALA A 68 29.01 -6.10 -42.89
CA ALA A 68 29.79 -7.14 -43.55
C ALA A 68 28.99 -7.89 -44.62
N SER A 69 27.69 -8.17 -44.40
CA SER A 69 26.85 -8.81 -45.43
C SER A 69 26.66 -7.95 -46.68
N PHE A 70 26.88 -6.63 -46.59
CA PHE A 70 26.85 -5.70 -47.72
C PHE A 70 28.25 -5.35 -48.27
N GLY A 71 29.31 -6.05 -47.87
CA GLY A 71 30.68 -5.81 -48.35
C GLY A 71 31.35 -4.54 -47.81
N ASN A 72 30.72 -3.85 -46.84
CA ASN A 72 31.20 -2.58 -46.28
C ASN A 72 31.76 -2.68 -44.86
N GLY A 73 31.97 -3.90 -44.36
CA GLY A 73 32.30 -4.18 -42.95
C GLY A 73 33.40 -3.28 -42.39
N VAL A 74 34.58 -3.23 -43.01
CA VAL A 74 35.74 -2.51 -42.48
C VAL A 74 35.52 -0.99 -42.40
N LYS A 75 34.94 -0.40 -43.44
CA LYS A 75 34.68 1.05 -43.50
C LYS A 75 33.59 1.47 -42.50
N ALA A 76 32.66 0.56 -42.19
CA ALA A 76 31.55 0.83 -41.28
C ALA A 76 31.92 0.71 -39.79
N ILE A 77 33.01 0.02 -39.42
CA ILE A 77 33.34 -0.23 -37.99
C ILE A 77 33.49 1.06 -37.17
N ARG A 78 34.16 2.10 -37.70
CA ARG A 78 34.35 3.39 -37.00
C ARG A 78 33.05 4.16 -36.76
N PRO A 79 32.22 4.46 -37.77
CA PRO A 79 30.95 5.15 -37.53
C PRO A 79 30.00 4.30 -36.67
N LEU A 80 29.96 2.97 -36.84
CA LEU A 80 29.15 2.09 -36.00
C LEU A 80 29.62 2.05 -34.54
N SER A 81 30.94 2.11 -34.31
CA SER A 81 31.53 2.23 -32.98
C SER A 81 31.00 3.45 -32.23
N ILE A 82 31.09 4.63 -32.85
CA ILE A 82 30.60 5.89 -32.25
C ILE A 82 29.09 5.84 -32.05
N LEU A 83 28.36 5.40 -33.09
CA LEU A 83 26.90 5.33 -33.04
C LEU A 83 26.40 4.38 -31.95
N SER A 84 27.06 3.23 -31.76
CA SER A 84 26.69 2.26 -30.72
C SER A 84 26.78 2.84 -29.30
N VAL A 85 27.80 3.67 -29.01
CA VAL A 85 27.92 4.36 -27.73
C VAL A 85 26.80 5.39 -27.57
N LEU A 86 26.58 6.23 -28.60
CA LEU A 86 25.53 7.25 -28.55
C LEU A 86 24.15 6.64 -28.31
N ILE A 87 23.83 5.55 -29.01
CA ILE A 87 22.56 4.83 -28.84
C ILE A 87 22.48 4.19 -27.45
N ALA A 88 23.51 3.45 -27.02
CA ALA A 88 23.47 2.73 -25.75
C ALA A 88 23.29 3.68 -24.55
N TYR A 89 24.03 4.78 -24.51
CA TYR A 89 23.92 5.77 -23.44
C TYR A 89 22.65 6.63 -23.60
N GLY A 90 22.22 6.91 -24.83
CA GLY A 90 20.96 7.60 -25.12
C GLY A 90 19.74 6.85 -24.59
N ILE A 91 19.65 5.53 -24.86
CA ILE A 91 18.58 4.65 -24.31
C ILE A 91 18.53 4.72 -22.79
N LEU A 92 19.71 4.72 -22.15
CA LEU A 92 19.79 4.72 -20.69
C LEU A 92 19.40 6.09 -20.09
N CYS A 93 19.81 7.20 -20.73
CA CYS A 93 19.36 8.54 -20.36
C CYS A 93 17.84 8.68 -20.48
N LEU A 94 17.24 8.19 -21.58
CA LEU A 94 15.78 8.22 -21.79
C LEU A 94 15.04 7.36 -20.75
N SER A 95 15.61 6.21 -20.39
CA SER A 95 15.03 5.32 -19.36
C SER A 95 15.07 5.97 -17.98
N PHE A 96 16.18 6.62 -17.60
CA PHE A 96 16.27 7.36 -16.35
C PHE A 96 15.30 8.54 -16.30
N GLU A 97 15.18 9.28 -17.39
CA GLU A 97 14.23 10.40 -17.47
C GLU A 97 12.78 9.92 -17.34
N LYS A 98 12.44 8.77 -17.94
CA LYS A 98 11.12 8.14 -17.77
C LYS A 98 10.87 7.73 -16.31
N ASP A 99 11.83 7.05 -15.68
CA ASP A 99 11.70 6.61 -14.28
C ASP A 99 11.64 7.83 -13.33
N ARG A 100 12.39 8.92 -13.60
CA ARG A 100 12.30 10.19 -12.85
C ARG A 100 10.91 10.81 -12.96
N ARG A 101 10.37 10.95 -14.17
CA ARG A 101 9.03 11.50 -14.41
C ARG A 101 7.96 10.65 -13.73
N GLU A 102 8.10 9.34 -13.77
CA GLU A 102 7.18 8.42 -13.10
C GLU A 102 7.25 8.59 -11.58
N GLN A 103 8.44 8.69 -10.99
CA GLN A 103 8.58 8.95 -9.57
C GLN A 103 8.00 10.32 -9.15
N GLU A 104 8.23 11.36 -9.95
CA GLU A 104 7.63 12.70 -9.74
C GLU A 104 6.10 12.64 -9.83
N ARG A 105 5.56 11.89 -10.81
CA ARG A 105 4.13 11.64 -10.92
C ARG A 105 3.58 10.94 -9.69
N LEU A 106 4.25 9.88 -9.20
CA LEU A 106 3.83 9.14 -8.02
C LEU A 106 3.90 10.00 -6.74
N LEU A 107 4.95 10.80 -6.57
CA LEU A 107 5.05 11.74 -5.45
C LEU A 107 3.94 12.80 -5.47
N THR A 108 3.54 13.23 -6.68
CA THR A 108 2.43 14.17 -6.86
C THR A 108 1.08 13.51 -6.62
N ALA A 109 0.92 12.25 -7.03
CA ALA A 109 -0.32 11.48 -6.85
C ALA A 109 -0.54 11.01 -5.40
N TYR A 110 0.54 10.82 -4.64
CA TYR A 110 0.52 10.41 -3.24
C TYR A 110 1.31 11.42 -2.41
N PRO A 111 0.85 12.67 -2.23
CA PRO A 111 1.56 13.62 -1.41
C PRO A 111 1.55 13.20 0.06
N MET A 112 2.48 13.75 0.84
CA MET A 112 2.39 13.70 2.30
C MET A 112 1.32 14.70 2.75
N GLU A 113 0.28 14.20 3.42
CA GLU A 113 -0.81 14.98 3.97
C GLU A 113 -0.76 15.01 5.50
N SER A 114 -1.28 16.08 6.09
CA SER A 114 -1.58 16.12 7.51
C SER A 114 -2.98 15.58 7.78
N LEU A 115 -3.09 14.68 8.77
CA LEU A 115 -4.37 14.19 9.27
C LEU A 115 -4.89 15.01 10.45
N GLU A 116 -4.13 15.97 11.00
CA GLU A 116 -4.49 16.70 12.22
C GLU A 116 -5.89 17.34 12.14
N GLU A 117 -6.24 17.95 11.01
CA GLU A 117 -7.56 18.59 10.81
C GLU A 117 -8.71 17.58 10.66
N ARG A 118 -8.39 16.32 10.36
CA ARG A 118 -9.37 15.22 10.20
C ARG A 118 -9.56 14.44 11.49
N LEU A 119 -8.58 14.51 12.39
CA LEU A 119 -8.57 13.76 13.64
C LEU A 119 -9.43 14.45 14.70
N PRO A 120 -10.19 13.68 15.47
CA PRO A 120 -10.98 14.24 16.57
C PRO A 120 -10.10 14.56 17.79
N TYR A 121 -10.73 15.03 18.87
CA TYR A 121 -10.05 15.20 20.16
C TYR A 121 -9.46 13.86 20.66
N GLN A 122 -8.44 13.97 21.50
CA GLN A 122 -7.76 12.80 22.05
C GLN A 122 -8.73 11.93 22.86
N PRO A 123 -8.64 10.59 22.71
CA PRO A 123 -9.45 9.68 23.49
C PRO A 123 -9.24 9.88 24.99
N GLN A 124 -10.31 9.82 25.77
CA GLN A 124 -10.19 9.76 27.22
C GLN A 124 -9.63 8.39 27.64
N ALA A 125 -8.80 8.38 28.68
CA ALA A 125 -8.34 7.14 29.27
C ALA A 125 -9.55 6.28 29.69
N SER A 126 -9.54 5.00 29.30
CA SER A 126 -10.55 4.02 29.69
C SER A 126 -9.87 2.82 30.35
N ALA A 127 -10.55 2.18 31.30
CA ALA A 127 -10.05 1.01 31.99
C ALA A 127 -10.08 -0.24 31.08
N GLY A 128 -9.27 -0.28 30.03
CA GLY A 128 -9.21 -1.40 29.09
C GLY A 128 -8.27 -2.50 29.58
N ASN A 129 -8.81 -3.65 30.02
CA ASN A 129 -8.07 -4.74 30.67
C ASN A 129 -7.84 -6.01 29.81
N SER A 130 -8.39 -6.13 28.60
CA SER A 130 -8.20 -7.34 27.78
C SER A 130 -6.98 -7.24 26.87
N SER A 131 -5.78 -7.41 27.43
CA SER A 131 -4.54 -7.39 26.66
C SER A 131 -4.55 -8.42 25.53
N VAL A 132 -5.05 -9.63 25.81
CA VAL A 132 -5.02 -10.78 24.87
C VAL A 132 -5.80 -10.50 23.59
N ARG A 133 -7.00 -9.93 23.67
CA ARG A 133 -7.81 -9.60 22.49
C ARG A 133 -7.15 -8.50 21.67
N LEU A 134 -6.58 -7.51 22.35
CA LEU A 134 -5.92 -6.40 21.69
C LEU A 134 -4.62 -6.84 21.01
N ASP A 135 -3.84 -7.73 21.64
CA ASP A 135 -2.63 -8.34 21.06
C ASP A 135 -2.99 -9.12 19.79
N ARG A 136 -4.10 -9.88 19.82
CA ARG A 136 -4.61 -10.59 18.65
C ARG A 136 -5.01 -9.65 17.52
N LEU A 137 -5.78 -8.61 17.82
CA LEU A 137 -6.18 -7.60 16.83
C LEU A 137 -4.95 -6.92 16.20
N GLU A 138 -3.95 -6.60 17.02
CA GLU A 138 -2.69 -6.00 16.56
C GLU A 138 -1.91 -6.91 15.62
N SER A 139 -1.84 -8.21 15.93
CA SER A 139 -1.23 -9.21 15.04
C SER A 139 -1.94 -9.25 13.69
N LEU A 140 -3.28 -9.25 13.69
CA LEU A 140 -4.07 -9.27 12.45
C LEU A 140 -3.89 -7.99 11.61
N ILE A 141 -3.74 -6.83 12.25
CA ILE A 141 -3.43 -5.57 11.57
C ILE A 141 -1.99 -5.57 11.02
N ASP A 142 -1.04 -6.12 11.76
CA ASP A 142 0.37 -6.17 11.35
C ASP A 142 0.60 -7.16 10.20
N ASP A 143 -0.08 -8.31 10.20
CA ASP A 143 0.01 -9.32 9.13
C ASP A 143 -0.50 -8.79 7.77
N ASP A 144 -1.43 -7.82 7.80
CA ASP A 144 -2.00 -7.20 6.59
C ASP A 144 -1.27 -5.89 6.19
N ARG A 145 -0.15 -5.54 6.87
CA ARG A 145 0.74 -4.47 6.41
C ARG A 145 1.36 -4.86 5.07
N SER A 146 0.77 -4.29 4.03
CA SER A 146 1.07 -4.66 2.66
C SER A 146 2.40 -4.11 2.16
N TYR A 147 2.91 -4.76 1.11
CA TYR A 147 3.99 -4.26 0.24
C TYR A 147 3.83 -2.78 -0.15
N ARG A 148 2.58 -2.30 -0.20
CA ARG A 148 2.22 -0.91 -0.47
C ARG A 148 2.75 0.07 0.58
N THR A 149 2.67 -0.27 1.87
CA THR A 149 3.20 0.61 2.94
C THR A 149 4.70 0.82 2.76
N HIS A 150 5.45 -0.26 2.47
CA HIS A 150 6.88 -0.16 2.18
C HIS A 150 7.18 0.59 0.87
N ALA A 151 6.37 0.40 -0.16
CA ALA A 151 6.50 1.11 -1.43
C ALA A 151 6.30 2.63 -1.25
N LEU A 152 5.25 3.03 -0.51
CA LEU A 152 4.99 4.42 -0.14
C LEU A 152 6.10 4.97 0.77
N GLN A 153 6.56 4.19 1.76
CA GLN A 153 7.69 4.58 2.59
C GLN A 153 8.93 4.89 1.74
N ARG A 154 9.32 3.98 0.84
CA ARG A 154 10.46 4.19 -0.07
C ARG A 154 10.27 5.41 -0.97
N LEU A 155 9.04 5.66 -1.43
CA LEU A 155 8.70 6.82 -2.24
C LEU A 155 9.00 8.13 -1.47
N HIS A 156 8.66 8.20 -0.18
CA HIS A 156 8.79 9.41 0.64
C HIS A 156 10.10 9.55 1.42
N ASP A 157 10.53 8.50 2.13
CA ASP A 157 11.74 8.50 2.98
C ASP A 157 13.04 8.51 2.17
N GLY A 158 12.96 8.26 0.86
CA GLY A 158 14.11 8.29 -0.05
C GLY A 158 14.78 9.67 -0.18
N THR A 159 14.56 10.63 0.73
CA THR A 159 15.25 11.92 0.77
C THR A 159 16.76 11.75 0.96
N VAL A 160 17.21 10.79 1.78
CA VAL A 160 18.64 10.48 1.94
C VAL A 160 19.20 9.84 0.67
N THR A 161 18.47 8.90 0.07
CA THR A 161 18.87 8.30 -1.22
C THR A 161 18.92 9.36 -2.31
N ARG A 162 17.92 10.25 -2.41
CA ARG A 162 17.89 11.38 -3.35
C ARG A 162 19.01 12.39 -3.11
N PHE A 163 19.40 12.63 -1.85
CA PHE A 163 20.54 13.47 -1.50
C PHE A 163 21.85 12.85 -1.98
N VAL A 164 22.02 11.55 -1.75
CA VAL A 164 23.12 10.78 -2.32
C VAL A 164 23.04 10.82 -3.85
N ASP A 165 21.86 10.83 -4.48
CA ASP A 165 21.72 10.71 -5.95
C ASP A 165 21.89 12.02 -6.75
N ARG A 166 22.08 13.17 -6.09
CA ARG A 166 22.31 14.44 -6.78
C ARG A 166 23.64 14.42 -7.56
N ALA A 167 23.63 15.09 -8.72
CA ALA A 167 24.78 15.21 -9.61
C ALA A 167 26.01 15.73 -8.84
N GLY A 168 27.00 14.85 -8.64
CA GLY A 168 28.21 15.13 -7.87
C GLY A 168 28.47 14.19 -6.69
N PHE A 169 27.47 13.49 -6.14
CA PHE A 169 27.65 12.73 -4.88
C PHE A 169 27.00 11.33 -4.74
N GLY A 170 26.46 10.68 -5.79
CA GLY A 170 25.98 9.28 -5.62
C GLY A 170 24.91 8.76 -6.59
N VAL A 171 24.05 7.83 -6.12
CA VAL A 171 23.43 6.62 -6.74
C VAL A 171 22.55 6.78 -8.01
N GLY A 172 22.72 7.82 -8.82
CA GLY A 172 22.27 7.84 -10.24
C GLY A 172 22.95 6.77 -11.14
N ARG A 173 23.46 5.71 -10.53
CA ARG A 173 24.38 4.67 -11.00
C ARG A 173 23.82 3.27 -10.82
N MET A 174 22.72 3.10 -10.08
CA MET A 174 22.02 1.82 -9.99
C MET A 174 20.96 1.78 -11.07
N VAL A 175 21.25 0.97 -12.09
CA VAL A 175 20.26 0.40 -13.00
C VAL A 175 19.12 -0.14 -12.14
N ARG A 176 17.92 0.43 -12.31
CA ARG A 176 16.68 0.12 -11.57
C ARG A 176 16.94 -0.73 -10.32
N VAL A 177 17.23 -0.08 -9.20
CA VAL A 177 17.28 -0.80 -7.93
C VAL A 177 15.99 -1.61 -7.84
N PRO A 178 16.06 -2.95 -7.74
CA PRO A 178 14.87 -3.76 -7.55
C PRO A 178 14.01 -3.15 -6.43
N GLY A 179 12.77 -2.81 -6.78
CA GLY A 179 11.83 -2.15 -5.87
C GLY A 179 11.76 -0.62 -5.92
N VAL A 180 12.13 0.03 -7.03
CA VAL A 180 11.50 1.33 -7.33
C VAL A 180 9.99 1.12 -7.30
N PRO A 181 9.23 1.86 -6.47
CA PRO A 181 7.79 1.72 -6.39
C PRO A 181 7.17 1.89 -7.77
N ALA A 182 6.58 0.83 -8.30
CA ALA A 182 5.70 0.95 -9.48
C ALA A 182 4.35 1.48 -9.03
N GLU A 183 3.60 2.12 -9.93
CA GLU A 183 2.23 2.57 -9.62
C GLU A 183 1.38 1.44 -9.02
N THR A 184 1.49 0.22 -9.56
CA THR A 184 0.78 -0.97 -9.06
C THR A 184 1.10 -1.32 -7.60
N SER A 185 2.27 -0.91 -7.11
CA SER A 185 2.67 -1.16 -5.72
C SER A 185 2.14 -0.13 -4.74
N VAL A 186 1.88 1.10 -5.18
CA VAL A 186 1.40 2.20 -4.32
C VAL A 186 -0.11 2.46 -4.46
N LYS A 187 -0.68 2.04 -5.60
CA LYS A 187 -2.10 2.23 -5.90
C LYS A 187 -2.95 1.50 -4.87
N PRO A 188 -3.85 2.22 -4.16
CA PRO A 188 -4.77 1.55 -3.27
C PRO A 188 -5.73 0.66 -4.05
N GLU A 189 -6.25 -0.36 -3.38
CA GLU A 189 -7.37 -1.11 -3.92
C GLU A 189 -8.55 -0.15 -4.18
N PRO A 190 -9.19 -0.21 -5.37
CA PRO A 190 -10.40 0.55 -5.64
C PRO A 190 -11.44 0.27 -4.56
N ARG A 191 -12.04 1.32 -4.01
CA ARG A 191 -13.16 1.17 -3.09
C ARG A 191 -14.46 1.24 -3.86
N GLU A 192 -15.29 0.24 -3.65
CA GLU A 192 -16.69 0.30 -4.05
C GLU A 192 -17.46 1.31 -3.19
N ASP A 193 -18.66 1.66 -3.63
CA ASP A 193 -19.58 2.48 -2.84
C ASP A 193 -19.92 1.78 -1.52
N SER A 194 -20.19 2.56 -0.48
CA SER A 194 -20.57 2.04 0.84
C SER A 194 -21.74 1.07 0.70
N PRO A 195 -21.60 -0.19 1.15
CA PRO A 195 -22.65 -1.19 1.00
C PRO A 195 -23.96 -0.72 1.65
N GLN A 196 -25.07 -0.98 0.97
CA GLN A 196 -26.40 -0.77 1.52
C GLN A 196 -26.64 -1.77 2.66
N GLN A 197 -27.22 -1.29 3.75
CA GLN A 197 -27.66 -2.14 4.86
C GLN A 197 -29.04 -2.71 4.49
N PRO A 198 -29.19 -4.05 4.38
CA PRO A 198 -30.34 -4.67 3.74
C PRO A 198 -31.69 -4.36 4.41
N ASP A 199 -31.69 -4.15 5.72
CA ASP A 199 -32.89 -4.15 6.55
C ASP A 199 -32.97 -2.93 7.51
N TYR A 200 -32.25 -1.85 7.22
CA TYR A 200 -32.00 -0.74 8.16
C TYR A 200 -33.27 -0.16 8.82
N PHE A 201 -34.24 0.26 8.00
CA PHE A 201 -35.45 0.95 8.50
C PHE A 201 -36.54 0.00 8.98
N ARG A 202 -36.60 -1.22 8.43
CA ARG A 202 -37.68 -2.18 8.68
C ARG A 202 -37.16 -3.61 8.57
N PRO A 203 -36.51 -4.14 9.62
CA PRO A 203 -36.12 -5.53 9.62
C PRO A 203 -37.37 -6.42 9.50
N THR A 204 -37.36 -7.31 8.50
CA THR A 204 -38.39 -8.34 8.38
C THR A 204 -38.05 -9.45 9.36
N LEU A 205 -38.76 -9.51 10.48
CA LEU A 205 -38.52 -10.49 11.54
C LEU A 205 -39.36 -11.75 11.31
N PRO A 206 -38.75 -12.95 11.36
CA PRO A 206 -39.51 -14.19 11.43
C PRO A 206 -40.17 -14.34 12.80
N ASP A 207 -41.18 -15.22 12.88
CA ASP A 207 -41.87 -15.60 14.10
C ASP A 207 -40.86 -15.93 15.24
N PRO A 208 -40.92 -15.25 16.40
CA PRO A 208 -40.06 -15.52 17.56
C PRO A 208 -39.96 -16.97 17.98
N THR A 209 -41.01 -17.77 17.74
CA THR A 209 -41.02 -19.20 18.04
C THR A 209 -40.09 -20.04 17.17
N ARG A 210 -39.59 -19.47 16.05
CA ARG A 210 -38.69 -20.12 15.09
C ARG A 210 -37.28 -19.54 15.14
N TRP A 211 -36.96 -18.76 16.16
CA TRP A 211 -35.63 -18.17 16.25
C TRP A 211 -34.58 -19.25 16.51
N PRO A 212 -33.43 -19.17 15.82
CA PRO A 212 -32.34 -20.10 16.03
C PRO A 212 -31.69 -19.88 17.40
N THR A 213 -30.88 -20.85 17.81
CA THR A 213 -30.12 -20.74 19.06
C THR A 213 -29.29 -19.45 19.06
N ARG A 214 -29.26 -18.76 20.20
CA ARG A 214 -28.47 -17.54 20.38
C ARG A 214 -27.00 -17.81 19.99
N PRO A 215 -26.33 -16.89 19.27
CA PRO A 215 -24.92 -17.03 18.98
C PRO A 215 -24.11 -17.11 20.27
N THR A 216 -23.05 -17.92 20.26
CA THR A 216 -22.09 -17.95 21.37
C THR A 216 -21.34 -16.62 21.46
N SER A 217 -20.79 -16.29 22.64
CA SER A 217 -19.92 -15.10 22.79
C SER A 217 -18.80 -15.10 21.75
N SER A 218 -18.15 -16.25 21.54
CA SER A 218 -17.08 -16.39 20.54
C SER A 218 -17.53 -16.08 19.11
N ALA A 219 -18.79 -16.37 18.75
CA ALA A 219 -19.31 -16.04 17.43
C ALA A 219 -19.53 -14.52 17.27
N LEU A 220 -20.06 -13.86 18.31
CA LEU A 220 -20.20 -12.40 18.35
C LEU A 220 -18.83 -11.71 18.38
N ASP A 221 -17.87 -12.27 19.10
CA ASP A 221 -16.49 -11.79 19.16
C ASP A 221 -15.84 -11.84 17.78
N GLY A 222 -15.96 -12.97 17.09
CA GLY A 222 -15.44 -13.14 15.73
C GLY A 222 -16.11 -12.20 14.72
N LEU A 223 -17.43 -12.01 14.81
CA LEU A 223 -18.17 -11.04 14.00
C LEU A 223 -17.62 -9.62 14.21
N HIS A 224 -17.47 -9.22 15.46
CA HIS A 224 -17.01 -7.87 15.80
C HIS A 224 -15.55 -7.63 15.42
N GLU A 225 -14.65 -8.58 15.68
CA GLU A 225 -13.22 -8.50 15.32
C GLU A 225 -13.04 -8.34 13.81
N LYS A 226 -13.71 -9.17 13.00
CA LYS A 226 -13.71 -9.03 11.54
C LYS A 226 -14.28 -7.70 11.08
N GLY A 227 -15.33 -7.21 11.74
CA GLY A 227 -15.92 -5.91 11.45
C GLY A 227 -14.96 -4.75 11.72
N ILE A 228 -14.18 -4.81 12.82
CA ILE A 228 -13.13 -3.83 13.09
C ILE A 228 -12.06 -3.89 11.98
N LEU A 229 -11.59 -5.07 11.60
CA LEU A 229 -10.56 -5.22 10.56
C LEU A 229 -11.01 -4.66 9.22
N ASP A 230 -12.26 -4.92 8.81
CA ASP A 230 -12.82 -4.35 7.59
C ASP A 230 -12.95 -2.82 7.68
N PHE A 231 -13.46 -2.31 8.80
CA PHE A 231 -13.63 -0.87 9.01
C PHE A 231 -12.31 -0.12 9.04
N VAL A 232 -11.30 -0.60 9.80
CA VAL A 232 -10.02 0.10 9.88
C VAL A 232 -9.28 0.03 8.55
N ASN A 233 -9.41 -1.07 7.80
CA ASN A 233 -8.74 -1.32 6.53
C ASN A 233 -7.21 -1.13 6.65
N PRO A 234 -6.46 -2.10 7.22
CA PRO A 234 -5.02 -1.98 7.42
C PRO A 234 -4.24 -1.66 6.13
N ARG A 235 -4.66 -2.20 4.98
CA ARG A 235 -4.07 -1.90 3.66
C ARG A 235 -4.24 -0.43 3.24
N GLY A 236 -5.29 0.21 3.75
CA GLY A 236 -5.61 1.60 3.55
C GLY A 236 -4.82 2.58 4.41
N PHE A 237 -4.07 2.13 5.44
CA PHE A 237 -3.32 3.04 6.31
C PHE A 237 -2.27 3.87 5.56
N GLY A 238 -1.73 3.33 4.46
CA GLY A 238 -0.66 3.97 3.71
C GLY A 238 0.64 4.03 4.52
N TYR A 239 1.48 5.01 4.24
CA TYR A 239 2.70 5.27 4.99
C TYR A 239 2.48 6.39 6.00
N VAL A 240 2.52 6.04 7.29
CA VAL A 240 2.38 6.99 8.42
C VAL A 240 3.75 7.20 9.04
N LYS A 241 4.30 8.41 8.89
CA LYS A 241 5.52 8.81 9.62
C LYS A 241 5.18 9.46 10.95
N ASP A 242 4.21 10.37 10.91
CA ASP A 242 3.56 11.01 12.04
C ASP A 242 2.22 11.59 11.55
N ARG A 243 1.40 12.12 12.47
CA ARG A 243 0.07 12.67 12.16
C ARG A 243 0.06 13.82 11.13
N ARG A 244 1.18 14.49 10.89
CA ARG A 244 1.33 15.58 9.91
C ARG A 244 1.87 15.09 8.57
N HIS A 245 2.35 13.86 8.52
CA HIS A 245 3.09 13.30 7.39
C HIS A 245 2.60 11.88 7.11
N VAL A 246 1.48 11.80 6.41
CA VAL A 246 0.87 10.55 5.99
C VAL A 246 0.69 10.53 4.48
N ALA A 247 1.14 9.47 3.81
CA ALA A 247 0.99 9.30 2.37
C ALA A 247 0.09 8.11 2.04
N GLY A 248 -0.84 8.31 1.10
CA GLY A 248 -1.71 7.25 0.58
C GLY A 248 -2.71 6.70 1.60
N PHE A 249 -3.04 7.44 2.65
CA PHE A 249 -4.08 7.04 3.60
C PHE A 249 -5.46 7.01 2.94
N GLN A 250 -6.25 5.99 3.29
CA GLN A 250 -7.65 5.86 2.94
C GLN A 250 -8.48 5.86 4.23
N SER A 251 -9.49 6.74 4.31
CA SER A 251 -10.36 6.88 5.48
C SER A 251 -10.96 5.56 5.95
N HIS A 252 -11.09 5.33 7.25
CA HIS A 252 -11.75 4.12 7.76
C HIS A 252 -13.20 4.02 7.27
N GLY A 253 -13.67 2.81 7.03
CA GLY A 253 -15.01 2.53 6.54
C GLY A 253 -15.16 1.08 6.13
N PHE A 254 -16.37 0.54 6.30
CA PHE A 254 -16.67 -0.82 5.88
C PHE A 254 -16.66 -0.95 4.36
N THR A 255 -16.11 -2.06 3.85
CA THR A 255 -16.13 -2.41 2.43
C THR A 255 -17.23 -3.40 2.11
N ARG A 256 -17.74 -4.12 3.11
CA ARG A 256 -18.80 -5.12 2.95
C ARG A 256 -19.66 -5.22 4.20
N VAL A 257 -20.87 -5.74 4.04
CA VAL A 257 -21.73 -6.11 5.18
C VAL A 257 -21.01 -7.21 5.98
N PRO A 258 -20.90 -7.09 7.31
CA PRO A 258 -20.27 -8.14 8.11
C PRO A 258 -20.96 -9.49 7.96
N ASP A 259 -20.19 -10.58 8.08
CA ASP A 259 -20.67 -11.96 8.01
C ASP A 259 -21.76 -12.24 9.07
N SER A 260 -22.42 -13.40 8.99
CA SER A 260 -23.34 -13.84 10.04
C SER A 260 -22.59 -14.36 11.28
N ALA A 261 -23.22 -14.23 12.46
CA ALA A 261 -22.82 -14.92 13.68
C ALA A 261 -23.62 -16.22 13.79
N GLY A 262 -23.16 -17.26 13.09
CA GLY A 262 -23.94 -18.50 12.93
C GLY A 262 -25.16 -18.26 12.06
N GLU A 263 -26.34 -18.59 12.57
CA GLU A 263 -27.63 -18.38 11.89
C GLU A 263 -28.19 -16.96 12.08
N TRP A 264 -27.42 -16.04 12.68
CA TRP A 264 -27.85 -14.66 12.89
C TRP A 264 -27.14 -13.70 11.94
N LYS A 265 -27.89 -12.99 11.11
CA LYS A 265 -27.37 -12.02 10.12
C LYS A 265 -27.47 -10.58 10.64
N VAL A 266 -26.56 -9.73 10.19
CA VAL A 266 -26.58 -8.29 10.52
C VAL A 266 -27.69 -7.60 9.74
N ALA A 267 -28.71 -7.11 10.45
CA ALA A 267 -29.77 -6.27 9.87
C ALA A 267 -29.33 -4.81 9.77
N SER A 268 -28.68 -4.30 10.83
CA SER A 268 -28.09 -2.97 10.84
C SER A 268 -26.81 -2.91 11.68
N LEU A 269 -25.95 -1.96 11.30
CA LEU A 269 -24.71 -1.59 11.98
C LEU A 269 -24.59 -0.07 11.95
N ASP A 270 -24.60 0.53 13.13
CA ASP A 270 -24.37 1.96 13.34
C ASP A 270 -23.01 2.20 14.03
N LEU A 271 -22.36 3.32 13.73
CA LEU A 271 -21.18 3.78 14.47
C LEU A 271 -21.60 4.69 15.62
N VAL A 272 -21.14 4.36 16.82
CA VAL A 272 -21.22 5.20 18.01
C VAL A 272 -19.96 6.06 18.09
N GLY A 273 -20.10 7.35 17.79
CA GLY A 273 -19.03 8.33 17.84
C GLY A 273 -18.83 8.90 19.24
N LEU A 274 -17.58 8.89 19.72
CA LEU A 274 -17.21 9.41 21.04
C LEU A 274 -16.33 10.67 20.98
N LEU A 275 -15.67 10.91 19.85
CA LEU A 275 -14.56 11.87 19.79
C LEU A 275 -14.88 13.16 19.02
N ARG A 276 -15.93 13.16 18.18
CA ARG A 276 -16.28 14.30 17.30
C ARG A 276 -17.36 15.22 17.84
N HIS A 277 -18.10 14.79 18.85
CA HIS A 277 -19.21 15.52 19.44
C HIS A 277 -18.94 15.67 20.94
N ASP A 278 -19.42 16.75 21.54
CA ASP A 278 -19.29 16.98 22.98
C ASP A 278 -19.96 15.87 23.80
N GLU A 279 -21.03 15.29 23.25
CA GLU A 279 -21.74 14.13 23.79
C GLU A 279 -21.64 12.95 22.83
N PRO A 280 -21.61 11.69 23.31
CA PRO A 280 -21.72 10.51 22.46
C PRO A 280 -22.94 10.54 21.53
N ARG A 281 -22.73 10.25 20.24
CA ARG A 281 -23.79 10.23 19.22
C ARG A 281 -23.72 8.97 18.37
N VAL A 282 -24.87 8.51 17.87
CA VAL A 282 -24.95 7.44 16.88
C VAL A 282 -25.12 8.03 15.49
N TYR A 283 -24.25 7.66 14.55
CA TYR A 283 -24.40 7.99 13.14
C TYR A 283 -25.42 7.06 12.51
N VAL A 284 -26.47 7.64 11.91
CA VAL A 284 -27.61 6.92 11.34
C VAL A 284 -27.46 6.92 9.82
N SER A 285 -27.42 5.77 9.18
CA SER A 285 -27.29 5.69 7.73
C SER A 285 -27.87 4.40 7.17
N ALA A 286 -28.53 4.49 6.01
CA ALA A 286 -28.92 3.32 5.24
C ALA A 286 -27.72 2.57 4.64
N LYS A 287 -26.54 3.19 4.61
CA LYS A 287 -25.27 2.59 4.17
C LYS A 287 -24.37 2.30 5.36
N LEU A 288 -23.41 1.40 5.19
CA LEU A 288 -22.44 1.14 6.25
C LEU A 288 -21.56 2.38 6.54
N PRO A 289 -21.12 2.58 7.80
CA PRO A 289 -20.34 3.74 8.19
C PRO A 289 -19.01 3.88 7.43
N ARG A 290 -18.72 5.10 6.95
CA ARG A 290 -17.40 5.51 6.44
C ARG A 290 -17.03 6.91 6.90
N MET A 291 -15.83 7.06 7.44
CA MET A 291 -15.38 8.29 8.12
C MET A 291 -15.33 9.53 7.21
N ASP A 292 -15.14 9.36 5.90
CA ASP A 292 -15.20 10.42 4.89
C ASP A 292 -16.62 10.96 4.69
N GLU A 293 -17.64 10.12 4.87
CA GLU A 293 -19.07 10.47 4.72
C GLU A 293 -19.69 10.98 6.04
N LEU A 294 -19.09 10.66 7.20
CA LEU A 294 -19.70 10.95 8.51
C LEU A 294 -19.76 12.42 8.90
N ARG A 295 -19.03 13.31 8.23
CA ARG A 295 -19.05 14.75 8.58
C ARG A 295 -20.44 15.36 8.41
N GLU A 296 -21.21 14.87 7.44
CA GLU A 296 -22.54 15.36 7.09
C GLU A 296 -23.64 14.33 7.41
N ALA A 297 -23.26 13.15 7.90
CA ALA A 297 -24.20 12.09 8.22
C ALA A 297 -25.13 12.51 9.37
N PRO A 298 -26.43 12.18 9.29
CA PRO A 298 -27.35 12.48 10.37
C PRO A 298 -26.96 11.68 11.62
N THR A 299 -27.15 12.31 12.78
CA THR A 299 -26.86 11.70 14.07
C THR A 299 -28.09 11.70 14.97
N ARG A 300 -28.12 10.78 15.92
CA ARG A 300 -29.10 10.74 17.01
C ARG A 300 -28.40 10.59 18.37
N PRO A 301 -29.06 10.96 19.48
CA PRO A 301 -28.62 10.57 20.82
C PRO A 301 -28.53 9.05 20.98
N LEU A 302 -27.75 8.61 21.97
CA LEU A 302 -27.77 7.22 22.41
C LEU A 302 -29.16 6.86 22.94
N ASP A 303 -29.61 5.65 22.67
CA ASP A 303 -30.80 5.10 23.33
C ASP A 303 -30.45 4.51 24.72
N PRO A 304 -31.43 4.07 25.53
CA PRO A 304 -31.17 3.51 26.86
C PRO A 304 -30.24 2.28 26.86
N PHE A 305 -30.33 1.44 25.82
CA PHE A 305 -29.47 0.27 25.68
C PHE A 305 -28.03 0.68 25.37
N GLU A 306 -27.82 1.57 24.41
CA GLU A 306 -26.50 2.07 24.01
C GLU A 306 -25.83 2.87 25.14
N THR A 307 -26.60 3.60 25.94
CA THR A 307 -26.11 4.31 27.12
C THR A 307 -25.56 3.33 28.17
N THR A 308 -26.32 2.27 28.44
CA THR A 308 -25.92 1.19 29.37
C THR A 308 -24.68 0.47 28.84
N ALA A 309 -24.70 0.12 27.55
CA ALA A 309 -23.59 -0.53 26.88
C ALA A 309 -22.31 0.31 26.96
N LEU A 310 -22.37 1.60 26.60
CA LEU A 310 -21.21 2.48 26.61
C LEU A 310 -20.59 2.61 28.02
N THR A 311 -21.43 2.60 29.06
CA THR A 311 -20.97 2.58 30.45
C THR A 311 -20.16 1.31 30.73
N ALA A 312 -20.65 0.14 30.31
CA ALA A 312 -19.92 -1.12 30.43
C ALA A 312 -18.61 -1.10 29.62
N LEU A 313 -18.62 -0.58 28.39
CA LEU A 313 -17.42 -0.53 27.54
C LEU A 313 -16.33 0.38 28.11
N ARG A 314 -16.72 1.53 28.70
CA ARG A 314 -15.82 2.42 29.44
C ARG A 314 -15.24 1.76 30.68
N GLY A 315 -16.02 0.88 31.33
CA GLY A 315 -15.59 0.03 32.45
C GLY A 315 -14.71 -1.16 32.04
N GLY A 316 -14.36 -1.30 30.75
CA GLY A 316 -13.43 -2.32 30.26
C GLY A 316 -14.08 -3.53 29.59
N ALA A 317 -15.41 -3.61 29.51
CA ALA A 317 -16.07 -4.65 28.72
C ALA A 317 -15.75 -4.47 27.23
N ASP A 318 -15.60 -5.58 26.50
CA ASP A 318 -15.42 -5.51 25.04
C ASP A 318 -16.74 -5.48 24.28
N MET A 319 -17.81 -6.00 24.89
CA MET A 319 -19.15 -5.97 24.32
C MET A 319 -20.24 -5.97 25.38
N HIS A 320 -21.42 -5.51 24.99
CA HIS A 320 -22.65 -5.62 25.77
C HIS A 320 -23.77 -6.12 24.86
N THR A 321 -24.57 -7.09 25.33
CA THR A 321 -25.60 -7.76 24.52
C THR A 321 -26.94 -7.76 25.25
N THR A 322 -28.04 -7.63 24.52
CA THR A 322 -29.39 -7.89 25.01
C THR A 322 -30.21 -8.62 23.96
N ASP A 323 -31.10 -9.46 24.42
CA ASP A 323 -32.16 -10.01 23.59
C ASP A 323 -33.34 -9.01 23.60
N GLY A 324 -34.04 -8.88 22.48
CA GLY A 324 -35.22 -8.05 22.34
C GLY A 324 -36.26 -8.72 21.45
N SER A 325 -37.44 -8.12 21.31
CA SER A 325 -38.49 -8.59 20.38
C SER A 325 -38.04 -8.55 18.91
N ASP A 326 -37.02 -7.75 18.62
CA ASP A 326 -36.54 -7.48 17.26
C ASP A 326 -35.22 -8.19 16.94
N GLY A 327 -34.94 -9.28 17.68
CA GLY A 327 -33.71 -10.05 17.58
C GLY A 327 -32.68 -9.68 18.65
N ILE A 328 -31.40 -9.83 18.34
CA ILE A 328 -30.31 -9.58 19.26
C ILE A 328 -29.73 -8.19 18.99
N ARG A 329 -29.56 -7.39 20.03
CA ARG A 329 -28.79 -6.14 19.96
C ARG A 329 -27.48 -6.34 20.69
N PHE A 330 -26.38 -5.89 20.09
CA PHE A 330 -25.11 -5.83 20.81
C PHE A 330 -24.29 -4.62 20.41
N VAL A 331 -23.51 -4.10 21.36
CA VAL A 331 -22.56 -3.02 21.13
C VAL A 331 -21.17 -3.55 21.40
N GLY A 332 -20.27 -3.43 20.42
CA GLY A 332 -18.86 -3.84 20.54
C GLY A 332 -17.91 -2.64 20.55
N ALA A 333 -16.91 -2.67 21.43
CA ALA A 333 -15.93 -1.60 21.61
C ALA A 333 -14.91 -1.53 20.46
N ILE A 334 -14.67 -0.32 19.96
CA ILE A 334 -13.52 -0.02 19.11
C ILE A 334 -12.42 0.53 20.02
N ARG A 335 -11.45 -0.32 20.35
CA ARG A 335 -10.32 0.04 21.21
C ARG A 335 -9.10 0.46 20.39
N SER A 336 -8.32 1.38 20.93
CA SER A 336 -7.08 1.84 20.31
C SER A 336 -6.03 0.73 20.35
N ALA A 337 -5.77 0.10 19.21
CA ALA A 337 -4.61 -0.76 19.02
C ALA A 337 -3.33 0.09 18.93
N ARG A 338 -2.16 -0.54 19.07
CA ARG A 338 -0.85 0.12 18.92
C ARG A 338 -0.75 0.96 17.65
N GLN A 339 -1.23 0.45 16.51
CA GLN A 339 -1.22 1.16 15.23
C GLN A 339 -2.21 2.33 15.19
N CYS A 340 -3.28 2.29 15.99
CA CYS A 340 -4.24 3.39 16.08
C CYS A 340 -3.64 4.60 16.82
N VAL A 341 -2.76 4.36 17.80
CA VAL A 341 -2.11 5.40 18.61
C VAL A 341 -1.26 6.34 17.76
N ASP A 342 -0.63 5.84 16.69
CA ASP A 342 0.23 6.64 15.80
C ASP A 342 -0.52 7.85 15.21
N CYS A 343 -1.80 7.68 14.90
CA CYS A 343 -2.67 8.74 14.36
C CYS A 343 -3.57 9.36 15.44
N HIS A 344 -4.27 8.54 16.22
CA HIS A 344 -5.27 9.02 17.18
C HIS A 344 -4.70 9.48 18.52
N GLY A 345 -3.44 9.15 18.82
CA GLY A 345 -2.84 9.37 20.14
C GLY A 345 -3.54 8.55 21.23
N GLY A 346 -3.45 9.06 22.47
CA GLY A 346 -4.00 8.39 23.65
C GLY A 346 -3.25 7.10 24.00
N ASP A 347 -3.85 6.32 24.90
CA ASP A 347 -3.28 5.07 25.37
C ASP A 347 -3.78 3.87 24.55
N ARG A 348 -2.92 2.86 24.42
CA ARG A 348 -3.33 1.54 23.94
C ARG A 348 -4.47 1.00 24.82
N GLY A 349 -5.55 0.55 24.18
CA GLY A 349 -6.76 0.04 24.84
C GLY A 349 -7.83 1.10 25.13
N ALA A 350 -7.53 2.38 24.91
CA ALA A 350 -8.51 3.47 25.04
C ALA A 350 -9.71 3.27 24.12
N LEU A 351 -10.92 3.62 24.59
CA LEU A 351 -12.15 3.48 23.82
C LEU A 351 -12.27 4.61 22.78
N LEU A 352 -12.12 4.28 21.50
CA LEU A 352 -12.23 5.22 20.37
C LEU A 352 -13.67 5.42 19.90
N GLY A 353 -14.49 4.39 20.05
CA GLY A 353 -15.86 4.34 19.55
C GLY A 353 -16.50 2.99 19.86
N ALA A 354 -17.67 2.74 19.25
CA ALA A 354 -18.28 1.42 19.28
C ALA A 354 -19.12 1.18 18.03
N PHE A 355 -19.38 -0.09 17.71
CA PHE A 355 -20.38 -0.46 16.71
C PHE A 355 -21.64 -0.96 17.44
N SER A 356 -22.80 -0.42 17.07
CA SER A 356 -24.12 -0.86 17.55
C SER A 356 -24.75 -1.75 16.48
N TYR A 357 -24.93 -3.02 16.78
CA TYR A 357 -25.44 -4.03 15.87
C TYR A 357 -26.89 -4.39 16.22
N ARG A 358 -27.68 -4.65 15.18
CA ARG A 358 -28.93 -5.39 15.26
C ARG A 358 -28.80 -6.67 14.44
N LEU A 359 -28.93 -7.82 15.09
CA LEU A 359 -28.91 -9.12 14.45
C LEU A 359 -30.32 -9.70 14.40
N VAL A 360 -30.66 -10.29 13.26
CA VAL A 360 -31.93 -10.99 13.05
C VAL A 360 -31.65 -12.41 12.58
N PRO A 361 -32.58 -13.35 12.78
CA PRO A 361 -32.40 -14.70 12.26
C PRO A 361 -32.20 -14.73 10.73
N GLY A 362 -31.31 -15.60 10.29
CA GLY A 362 -31.15 -16.02 8.90
C GLY A 362 -32.44 -16.63 8.37
N ARG A 363 -32.65 -16.52 7.06
CA ARG A 363 -33.80 -17.16 6.40
C ARG A 363 -33.51 -18.61 6.09
#